data_AF-A0AAW5X0C6-F1
#
_entry.id   AF-A0AAW5X0C6-F1
#
_cell.length_a   1.000
_cell.length_b   1.000
_cell.length_c   1.000
_cell.angle_alpha   90.00
_cell.angle_beta   90.00
_cell.angle_gamma   90.00
#
_symmetry.space_group_name_H-M   'P 1'
#
loop_
_entity.id
_entity.type
_entity.pdbx_description
1 polymer ?
#
loop_
_entity_poly.entity_id
_entity_poly.type
_entity_poly.pdbx_seq_one_letter_code
_entity_poly.pdbx_strand_id
1 'polypeptide(L)'
;MKKRTNLYRIVGIPTRELDKLNSSNNYNQALNKIVESKLCLKETESFKILIKRLLYGTLIVDNGQKFRIGSFKEKHNVQQLVLQLKSMEYIKFYIDGGKNYFTDAERKELEKQDRDKCLLYIFDDIMNVVNKHFTLFDMSKYEKDGDSLREKFNCLDFNDKVSILSDLLKAFHANSDRTSITKLKITNLGRHQAGKNGITLTTNAQIIYQSPTGLFERRVKIKDL
;
A
#
# COMPACT_ATOMS: atom_id res chain seq x y z
N MET A 1 15.80 -27.39 -24.99
CA MET A 1 14.70 -27.46 -24.00
C MET A 1 14.15 -26.07 -23.74
N LYS A 2 12.86 -25.80 -24.03
CA LYS A 2 12.22 -24.55 -23.57
C LYS A 2 12.13 -24.58 -22.04
N LYS A 3 12.70 -23.57 -21.37
CA LYS A 3 12.66 -23.44 -19.92
C LYS A 3 11.19 -23.35 -19.49
N ARG A 4 10.73 -24.24 -18.61
CA ARG A 4 9.38 -24.16 -18.04
C ARG A 4 9.32 -22.90 -17.17
N THR A 5 8.52 -21.93 -17.59
CA THR A 5 8.33 -20.69 -16.83
C THR A 5 7.10 -20.86 -15.94
N ASN A 6 7.30 -21.04 -14.64
CA ASN A 6 6.20 -21.11 -13.69
C ASN A 6 5.72 -19.70 -13.36
N LEU A 7 4.42 -19.45 -13.52
CA LEU A 7 3.78 -18.19 -13.12
C LEU A 7 2.87 -18.44 -11.91
N TYR A 8 3.12 -17.71 -10.82
CA TYR A 8 2.27 -17.76 -9.63
C TYR A 8 1.35 -16.54 -9.63
N ARG A 9 0.04 -16.77 -9.51
CA ARG A 9 -0.96 -15.70 -9.53
C ARG A 9 -2.09 -15.93 -8.55
N ILE A 10 -2.63 -14.84 -8.04
CA ILE A 10 -3.85 -14.83 -7.22
C ILE A 10 -5.06 -14.74 -8.15
N VAL A 11 -5.98 -15.70 -8.00
CA VAL A 11 -7.21 -15.78 -8.80
C VAL A 11 -8.40 -15.37 -7.93
N GLY A 12 -9.15 -14.36 -8.38
CA GLY A 12 -10.36 -13.89 -7.70
C GLY A 12 -11.56 -14.80 -7.95
N ILE A 13 -12.12 -15.36 -6.88
CA ILE A 13 -13.36 -16.14 -6.90
C ILE A 13 -14.51 -15.22 -6.45
N PRO A 14 -15.46 -14.86 -7.34
CA PRO A 14 -16.60 -14.03 -7.01
C PRO A 14 -17.52 -14.73 -6.00
N THR A 15 -18.20 -13.95 -5.15
CA THR A 15 -19.10 -14.48 -4.12
C THR A 15 -20.18 -15.40 -4.69
N ARG A 16 -20.74 -15.10 -5.87
CA ARG A 16 -21.72 -15.97 -6.54
C ARG A 16 -21.24 -17.40 -6.85
N GLU A 17 -19.93 -17.59 -6.99
CA GLU A 17 -19.34 -18.92 -7.21
C GLU A 17 -19.05 -19.61 -5.87
N LEU A 18 -19.01 -18.87 -4.76
CA LEU A 18 -18.76 -19.41 -3.42
C LEU A 18 -19.93 -20.26 -2.94
N ASP A 19 -21.17 -19.86 -3.22
CA ASP A 19 -22.36 -20.65 -2.87
C ASP A 19 -22.36 -22.00 -3.58
N LYS A 20 -21.98 -22.00 -4.88
CA LYS A 20 -21.83 -23.24 -5.66
C LYS A 20 -20.72 -24.13 -5.11
N LEU A 21 -19.62 -23.52 -4.63
CA LEU A 21 -18.51 -24.26 -4.01
C LEU A 21 -18.94 -24.90 -2.68
N ASN A 22 -19.65 -24.16 -1.84
CA ASN A 22 -20.09 -24.62 -0.52
C ASN A 22 -21.14 -25.73 -0.61
N SER A 23 -22.00 -25.68 -1.63
CA SER A 23 -23.03 -26.70 -1.87
C SER A 23 -22.54 -27.88 -2.73
N SER A 24 -21.28 -27.90 -3.14
CA SER A 24 -20.74 -28.98 -4.00
C SER A 24 -20.36 -30.21 -3.18
N ASN A 25 -20.79 -31.39 -3.63
CA ASN A 25 -20.32 -32.68 -3.09
C ASN A 25 -18.81 -32.88 -3.26
N ASN A 26 -18.17 -32.20 -4.22
CA ASN A 26 -16.73 -32.26 -4.43
C ASN A 26 -16.15 -30.85 -4.63
N TYR A 27 -15.83 -30.21 -3.50
CA TYR A 27 -15.27 -28.86 -3.43
C TYR A 27 -14.05 -28.67 -4.36
N ASN A 28 -13.10 -29.63 -4.37
CA ASN A 28 -11.87 -29.49 -5.15
C ASN A 28 -12.14 -29.53 -6.65
N GLN A 29 -13.03 -30.41 -7.11
CA GLN A 29 -13.39 -30.50 -8.53
C GLN A 29 -14.14 -29.24 -8.99
N ALA A 30 -15.07 -28.74 -8.18
CA ALA A 30 -15.78 -27.49 -8.46
C ALA A 30 -14.83 -26.30 -8.51
N LEU A 31 -13.89 -26.20 -7.56
CA LEU A 31 -12.90 -25.12 -7.53
C LEU A 31 -11.98 -25.17 -8.75
N ASN A 32 -11.51 -26.35 -9.15
CA ASN A 32 -10.68 -26.48 -10.36
C ASN A 32 -11.43 -25.98 -11.60
N LYS A 33 -12.70 -26.38 -11.81
CA LYS A 33 -13.50 -25.90 -12.94
C LYS A 33 -13.68 -24.38 -12.96
N ILE A 34 -13.97 -23.79 -11.79
CA ILE A 34 -14.13 -22.33 -11.67
C ILE A 34 -12.82 -21.63 -12.00
N VAL A 35 -11.69 -22.10 -11.46
CA VAL A 35 -10.37 -21.52 -11.72
C VAL A 35 -10.02 -21.65 -13.19
N GLU A 36 -10.13 -22.84 -13.78
CA GLU A 36 -9.88 -23.12 -15.20
C GLU A 36 -10.61 -22.13 -16.12
N SER A 37 -11.90 -21.91 -15.87
CA SER A 37 -12.72 -20.96 -16.64
C SER A 37 -12.22 -19.52 -16.58
N LYS A 38 -11.53 -19.13 -15.49
CA LYS A 38 -10.97 -17.80 -15.27
C LYS A 38 -9.56 -17.63 -15.82
N LEU A 39 -8.85 -18.73 -16.01
CA LEU A 39 -7.44 -18.71 -16.39
C LEU A 39 -7.23 -18.54 -17.89
N CYS A 40 -8.23 -18.86 -18.72
CA CYS A 40 -8.19 -18.82 -20.19
C CYS A 40 -6.89 -19.42 -20.73
N LEU A 41 -6.54 -20.61 -20.24
CA LEU A 41 -5.29 -21.29 -20.57
C LEU A 41 -5.26 -21.75 -22.03
N LYS A 42 -4.07 -21.76 -22.62
CA LYS A 42 -3.83 -22.45 -23.90
C LYS A 42 -3.76 -23.96 -23.67
N GLU A 43 -3.94 -24.76 -24.72
CA GLU A 43 -3.85 -26.24 -24.65
C GLU A 43 -2.51 -26.75 -24.12
N THR A 44 -1.44 -25.97 -24.27
CA THR A 44 -0.09 -26.31 -23.79
C THR A 44 0.17 -25.90 -22.33
N GLU A 45 -0.80 -25.24 -21.69
CA GLU A 45 -0.69 -24.71 -20.35
C GLU A 45 -1.52 -25.55 -19.37
N SER A 46 -0.97 -25.74 -18.18
CA SER A 46 -1.65 -26.42 -17.07
C SER A 46 -1.53 -25.58 -15.81
N PHE A 47 -2.43 -25.77 -14.85
CA PHE A 47 -2.37 -25.10 -13.56
C PHE A 47 -2.45 -26.08 -12.40
N LYS A 48 -1.90 -25.66 -11.25
CA LYS A 48 -2.06 -26.32 -9.95
C LYS A 48 -2.50 -25.26 -8.95
N ILE A 49 -3.54 -25.57 -8.17
CA ILE A 49 -3.94 -24.72 -7.04
C ILE A 49 -3.03 -25.03 -5.85
N LEU A 50 -2.19 -24.07 -5.48
CA LEU A 50 -1.30 -24.19 -4.31
C LEU A 50 -2.04 -23.88 -3.01
N ILE A 51 -2.91 -22.87 -3.05
CA ILE A 51 -3.67 -22.39 -1.89
C ILE A 51 -5.12 -22.24 -2.31
N LYS A 52 -6.01 -22.99 -1.65
CA LYS A 52 -7.44 -23.02 -1.97
C LYS A 52 -8.17 -21.75 -1.53
N ARG A 53 -7.72 -21.14 -0.43
CA ARG A 53 -8.33 -19.95 0.16
C ARG A 53 -7.26 -18.99 0.67
N LEU A 54 -7.23 -17.81 0.06
CA LEU A 54 -6.36 -16.71 0.45
C LEU A 54 -7.26 -15.52 0.80
N LEU A 55 -7.23 -15.08 2.05
CA LEU A 55 -8.19 -14.12 2.58
C LEU A 55 -7.82 -12.67 2.26
N TYR A 56 -8.83 -11.81 2.19
CA TYR A 56 -8.64 -10.36 2.26
C TYR A 56 -7.78 -9.99 3.48
N GLY A 57 -6.88 -9.04 3.31
CA GLY A 57 -5.98 -8.60 4.36
C GLY A 57 -4.85 -9.57 4.67
N THR A 58 -4.67 -10.67 3.94
CA THR A 58 -3.49 -11.54 4.11
C THR A 58 -2.22 -10.76 3.76
N LEU A 59 -1.19 -10.86 4.61
CA LEU A 59 0.08 -10.18 4.43
C LEU A 59 1.00 -10.98 3.50
N ILE A 60 1.58 -10.30 2.50
CA ILE A 60 2.54 -10.86 1.54
C ILE A 60 3.84 -10.06 1.59
N VAL A 61 4.96 -10.77 1.54
CA VAL A 61 6.29 -10.21 1.24
C VAL A 61 6.79 -10.82 -0.05
N ASP A 62 7.07 -10.02 -1.06
CA ASP A 62 7.57 -10.49 -2.36
C ASP A 62 8.46 -9.43 -3.04
N ASN A 63 9.65 -9.83 -3.49
CA ASN A 63 10.64 -8.94 -4.13
C ASN A 63 10.84 -7.60 -3.40
N GLY A 64 11.02 -7.64 -2.09
CA GLY A 64 11.19 -6.44 -1.25
C GLY A 64 9.89 -5.68 -0.97
N GLN A 65 8.79 -5.94 -1.70
CA GLN A 65 7.50 -5.35 -1.41
C GLN A 65 6.81 -6.05 -0.24
N LYS A 66 6.20 -5.26 0.65
CA LYS A 66 5.37 -5.77 1.76
C LYS A 66 3.97 -5.17 1.65
N PHE A 67 2.94 -6.00 1.52
CA PHE A 67 1.58 -5.53 1.27
C PHE A 67 0.50 -6.48 1.80
N ARG A 68 -0.69 -5.95 2.07
CA ARG A 68 -1.89 -6.76 2.30
C ARG A 68 -2.68 -6.92 1.01
N ILE A 69 -3.34 -8.05 0.86
CA ILE A 69 -4.25 -8.30 -0.27
C ILE A 69 -5.53 -7.48 -0.04
N GLY A 70 -5.75 -6.46 -0.84
CA GLY A 70 -7.02 -5.73 -0.91
C GLY A 70 -8.07 -6.42 -1.79
N SER A 71 -7.60 -7.09 -2.85
CA SER A 71 -8.38 -8.01 -3.66
C SER A 71 -7.42 -8.86 -4.51
N PHE A 72 -7.93 -9.69 -5.42
CA PHE A 72 -7.07 -10.37 -6.39
C PHE A 72 -6.28 -9.41 -7.31
N LYS A 73 -6.66 -8.12 -7.36
CA LYS A 73 -6.01 -7.07 -8.14
C LYS A 73 -5.44 -5.92 -7.31
N GLU A 74 -5.69 -5.85 -6.01
CA GLU A 74 -5.33 -4.70 -5.20
C GLU A 74 -4.37 -5.07 -4.07
N LYS A 75 -3.30 -4.29 -3.95
CA LYS A 75 -2.36 -4.32 -2.85
C LYS A 75 -2.64 -3.12 -1.94
N HIS A 76 -2.66 -3.32 -0.63
CA HIS A 76 -2.79 -2.26 0.36
C HIS A 76 -1.46 -2.06 1.08
N ASN A 77 -1.15 -0.80 1.39
CA ASN A 77 -0.02 -0.46 2.24
C ASN A 77 -0.22 -1.05 3.64
N VAL A 78 0.89 -1.46 4.24
CA VAL A 78 0.93 -2.02 5.60
C VAL A 78 1.98 -1.34 6.46
N GLN A 79 2.69 -0.38 5.89
CA GLN A 79 3.77 0.34 6.56
C GLN A 79 3.17 1.56 7.23
N GLN A 80 3.47 1.70 8.52
CA GLN A 80 3.06 2.86 9.28
C GLN A 80 4.09 3.98 9.05
N LEU A 81 3.57 5.18 8.80
CA LEU A 81 4.40 6.37 8.68
C LEU A 81 4.82 6.81 10.09
N VAL A 82 6.09 6.56 10.43
CA VAL A 82 6.68 6.95 11.71
C VAL A 82 7.57 8.15 11.48
N LEU A 83 7.12 9.32 11.93
CA LEU A 83 7.81 10.60 11.76
C LEU A 83 8.62 10.97 12.99
N GLN A 84 9.52 11.92 12.83
CA GLN A 84 10.25 12.50 13.95
C GLN A 84 9.30 13.24 14.89
N LEU A 85 9.64 13.25 16.19
CA LEU A 85 8.82 13.91 17.21
C LEU A 85 8.55 15.38 16.88
N LYS A 86 9.53 16.06 16.29
CA LYS A 86 9.41 17.45 15.85
C LYS A 86 8.39 17.63 14.72
N SER A 87 8.36 16.73 13.74
CA SER A 87 7.31 16.73 12.71
C SER A 87 5.94 16.48 13.33
N MET A 88 5.83 15.56 14.29
CA MET A 88 4.58 15.28 15.00
C MET A 88 4.07 16.49 15.79
N GLU A 89 4.97 17.26 16.42
CA GLU A 89 4.65 18.52 17.09
C GLU A 89 4.09 19.55 16.10
N TYR A 90 4.75 19.75 14.97
CA TYR A 90 4.28 20.67 13.93
C TYR A 90 2.96 20.24 13.30
N ILE A 91 2.75 18.94 13.07
CA ILE A 91 1.47 18.41 12.55
C ILE A 91 0.35 18.74 13.52
N LYS A 92 0.54 18.46 14.82
CA LYS A 92 -0.47 18.78 15.84
C LYS A 92 -0.78 20.27 15.88
N PHE A 93 0.24 21.12 15.81
CA PHE A 93 0.07 22.57 15.94
C PHE A 93 -0.54 23.22 14.68
N TYR A 94 -0.04 22.90 13.49
CA TYR A 94 -0.40 23.59 12.25
C TYR A 94 -1.47 22.88 11.41
N ILE A 95 -1.69 21.57 11.59
CA ILE A 95 -2.59 20.76 10.74
C ILE A 95 -3.82 20.30 11.52
N ASP A 96 -3.65 19.66 12.67
CA ASP A 96 -4.75 19.05 13.43
C ASP A 96 -5.57 20.05 14.28
N GLY A 97 -5.40 21.36 14.06
CA GLY A 97 -6.11 22.43 14.78
C GLY A 97 -5.73 22.55 16.26
N GLY A 98 -4.58 22.00 16.62
CA GLY A 98 -4.24 21.61 17.97
C GLY A 98 -3.59 22.67 18.84
N LYS A 99 -4.07 23.92 18.87
CA LYS A 99 -3.60 24.90 19.87
C LYS A 99 -3.89 24.44 21.31
N ASN A 100 -4.87 23.55 21.49
CA ASN A 100 -5.30 23.08 22.82
C ASN A 100 -4.44 21.94 23.37
N TYR A 101 -3.52 21.37 22.58
CA TYR A 101 -2.59 20.35 23.05
C TYR A 101 -1.31 20.94 23.67
N PHE A 102 -1.17 22.25 23.62
CA PHE A 102 0.04 22.97 24.06
C PHE A 102 -0.32 23.98 25.14
N THR A 103 0.58 24.11 26.11
CA THR A 103 0.57 25.19 27.09
C THR A 103 0.81 26.54 26.41
N ASP A 104 0.48 27.64 27.09
CA ASP A 104 0.72 28.99 26.55
C ASP A 104 2.19 29.26 26.21
N ALA A 105 3.11 28.71 27.01
CA ALA A 105 4.54 28.83 26.77
C ALA A 105 4.95 28.10 25.48
N GLU A 106 4.54 26.84 25.33
CA GLU A 106 4.84 26.02 24.14
C GLU A 106 4.24 26.65 22.87
N ARG A 107 3.00 27.15 22.95
CA ARG A 107 2.36 27.87 21.83
C ARG A 107 3.18 29.07 21.39
N LYS A 108 3.60 29.92 22.34
CA LYS A 108 4.40 31.11 22.02
C LYS A 108 5.73 30.74 21.37
N GLU A 109 6.39 29.67 21.82
CA GLU A 109 7.62 29.19 21.18
C GLU A 109 7.37 28.67 19.76
N LEU A 110 6.27 27.95 19.51
CA LEU A 110 5.89 27.49 18.17
C LEU A 110 5.46 28.65 17.25
N GLU A 111 4.77 29.65 17.78
CA GLU A 111 4.34 30.84 17.01
C GLU A 111 5.51 31.74 16.60
N LYS A 112 6.65 31.69 17.32
CA LYS A 112 7.89 32.37 16.91
C LYS A 112 8.58 31.70 15.73
N GLN A 113 8.28 30.45 15.44
CA GLN A 113 8.93 29.71 14.35
C GLN A 113 8.34 30.10 13.00
N ASP A 114 9.19 30.01 11.98
CA ASP A 114 8.79 30.21 10.59
C ASP A 114 7.90 29.04 10.16
N ARG A 115 6.58 29.30 10.11
CA ARG A 115 5.56 28.30 9.79
C ARG A 115 5.81 27.59 8.46
N ASP A 116 6.34 28.29 7.45
CA ASP A 116 6.59 27.70 6.14
C ASP A 116 7.76 26.71 6.20
N LYS A 117 8.80 27.03 6.98
CA LYS A 117 9.90 26.09 7.27
C LYS A 117 9.44 24.90 8.10
N CYS A 118 8.51 25.10 9.04
CA CYS A 118 7.92 24.00 9.81
C CYS A 118 7.17 23.01 8.90
N LEU A 119 6.36 23.50 7.95
CA LEU A 119 5.65 22.64 7.01
C LEU A 119 6.59 21.95 6.01
N LEU A 120 7.65 22.65 5.56
CA LEU A 120 8.68 22.05 4.71
C LEU A 120 9.45 20.94 5.44
N TYR A 121 9.72 21.12 6.73
CA TYR A 121 10.32 20.08 7.58
C TYR A 121 9.46 18.82 7.64
N ILE A 122 8.15 18.96 7.85
CA ILE A 122 7.22 17.82 7.84
C ILE A 122 7.27 17.13 6.48
N PHE A 123 7.22 17.89 5.39
CA PHE A 123 7.27 17.34 4.03
C PHE A 123 8.53 16.51 3.80
N ASP A 124 9.71 17.07 4.16
CA ASP A 124 11.00 16.40 4.00
C ASP A 124 11.07 15.11 4.83
N ASP A 125 10.56 15.12 6.06
CA ASP A 125 10.52 13.94 6.93
C ASP A 125 9.58 12.85 6.36
N ILE A 126 8.39 13.22 5.88
CA ILE A 126 7.48 12.28 5.20
C ILE A 126 8.17 11.66 3.97
N MET A 127 8.75 12.49 3.08
CA MET A 127 9.40 12.01 1.86
C MET A 127 10.59 11.11 2.19
N ASN A 128 11.38 11.44 3.21
CA ASN A 128 12.50 10.61 3.65
C ASN A 128 12.03 9.22 4.11
N VAL A 129 10.99 9.16 4.95
CA VAL A 129 10.45 7.86 5.42
C VAL A 129 9.85 7.06 4.27
N VAL A 130 9.05 7.70 3.41
CA VAL A 130 8.40 7.04 2.28
C VAL A 130 9.44 6.52 1.28
N ASN A 131 10.37 7.35 0.82
CA ASN A 131 11.36 6.92 -0.18
C ASN A 131 12.29 5.83 0.36
N LYS A 132 12.59 5.84 1.65
CA LYS A 132 13.49 4.85 2.26
C LYS A 132 12.80 3.53 2.57
N HIS A 133 11.55 3.56 3.00
CA HIS A 133 10.90 2.39 3.56
C HIS A 133 9.71 1.89 2.74
N PHE A 134 8.98 2.76 2.04
CA PHE A 134 7.67 2.45 1.47
C PHE A 134 7.76 1.84 0.07
N THR A 135 8.11 0.56 0.00
CA THR A 135 8.37 -0.20 -1.24
C THR A 135 7.20 -0.31 -2.25
N LEU A 136 5.98 0.01 -1.84
CA LEU A 136 4.83 0.10 -2.75
C LEU A 136 4.73 1.46 -3.44
N PHE A 137 5.35 2.48 -2.86
CA PHE A 137 5.32 3.83 -3.35
C PHE A 137 6.61 4.13 -4.11
N ASP A 138 6.44 4.82 -5.23
CA ASP A 138 7.54 5.36 -6.01
C ASP A 138 7.17 6.82 -6.24
N MET A 139 7.79 7.70 -5.46
CA MET A 139 7.54 9.14 -5.54
C MET A 139 8.37 9.80 -6.65
N SER A 140 9.50 9.19 -7.04
CA SER A 140 10.39 9.70 -8.09
C SER A 140 9.68 9.85 -9.43
N LYS A 141 8.69 8.99 -9.72
CA LYS A 141 7.88 9.08 -10.95
C LYS A 141 7.07 10.38 -11.08
N TYR A 142 6.90 11.15 -10.00
CA TYR A 142 6.20 12.44 -10.00
C TYR A 142 7.15 13.65 -10.10
N GLU A 143 8.46 13.44 -10.11
CA GLU A 143 9.49 14.49 -10.29
C GLU A 143 9.74 14.79 -11.78
N LYS A 144 8.65 14.89 -12.55
CA LYS A 144 8.73 15.22 -13.98
C LYS A 144 8.99 16.72 -14.17
N ASP A 145 9.66 17.03 -15.28
CA ASP A 145 9.88 18.40 -15.78
C ASP A 145 10.99 19.20 -15.06
N GLY A 146 11.95 18.53 -14.43
CA GLY A 146 13.14 19.17 -13.83
C GLY A 146 12.93 19.73 -12.42
N ASP A 147 11.70 20.13 -12.10
CA ASP A 147 11.32 20.58 -10.75
C ASP A 147 11.01 19.40 -9.83
N SER A 148 11.68 19.35 -8.68
CA SER A 148 11.42 18.36 -7.63
C SER A 148 10.06 18.57 -6.97
N LEU A 149 9.49 17.51 -6.38
CA LEU A 149 8.26 17.63 -5.58
C LEU A 149 8.43 18.62 -4.43
N ARG A 150 9.64 18.68 -3.86
CA ARG A 150 9.99 19.57 -2.77
C ARG A 150 9.96 21.03 -3.19
N GLU A 151 10.52 21.37 -4.34
CA GLU A 151 10.48 22.75 -4.88
C GLU A 151 9.06 23.17 -5.19
N LYS A 152 8.28 22.30 -5.85
CA LYS A 152 6.85 22.52 -6.12
C LYS A 152 6.09 22.78 -4.83
N PHE A 153 6.31 21.96 -3.79
CA PHE A 153 5.69 22.15 -2.49
C PHE A 153 6.10 23.47 -1.83
N ASN A 154 7.38 23.84 -1.89
CA ASN A 154 7.90 25.04 -1.26
C ASN A 154 7.28 26.33 -1.84
N CYS A 155 6.97 26.34 -3.13
CA CYS A 155 6.35 27.46 -3.84
C CYS A 155 4.85 27.66 -3.54
N LEU A 156 4.21 26.75 -2.80
CA LEU A 156 2.79 26.85 -2.48
C LEU A 156 2.54 27.79 -1.28
N ASP A 157 1.31 28.28 -1.20
CA ASP A 157 0.87 29.02 -0.02
C ASP A 157 0.70 28.10 1.20
N PHE A 158 0.57 28.71 2.38
CA PHE A 158 0.48 28.00 3.64
C PHE A 158 -0.72 27.03 3.70
N ASN A 159 -1.90 27.44 3.24
CA ASN A 159 -3.12 26.64 3.34
C ASN A 159 -3.04 25.42 2.40
N ASP A 160 -2.44 25.61 1.24
CA ASP A 160 -2.15 24.54 0.30
C ASP A 160 -1.17 23.53 0.87
N LYS A 161 -0.09 24.00 1.50
CA LYS A 161 0.87 23.11 2.16
C LYS A 161 0.19 22.29 3.26
N VAL A 162 -0.64 22.90 4.09
CA VAL A 162 -1.42 22.20 5.13
C VAL A 162 -2.33 21.12 4.52
N SER A 163 -3.10 21.49 3.49
CA SER A 163 -4.01 20.56 2.80
C SER A 163 -3.26 19.37 2.20
N ILE A 164 -2.16 19.64 1.50
CA ILE A 164 -1.31 18.62 0.90
C ILE A 164 -0.70 17.70 1.94
N LEU A 165 -0.19 18.24 3.05
CA LEU A 165 0.36 17.41 4.12
C LEU A 165 -0.72 16.53 4.73
N SER A 166 -1.95 17.02 4.94
CA SER A 166 -3.07 16.19 5.38
C SER A 166 -3.37 15.05 4.40
N ASP A 167 -3.35 15.33 3.11
CA ASP A 167 -3.56 14.32 2.07
C ASP A 167 -2.42 13.29 1.99
N LEU A 168 -1.16 13.71 2.13
CA LEU A 168 -0.01 12.81 2.19
C LEU A 168 -0.08 11.90 3.42
N LEU A 169 -0.41 12.46 4.60
CA LEU A 169 -0.57 11.69 5.84
C LEU A 169 -1.66 10.61 5.70
N LYS A 170 -2.79 10.93 5.07
CA LYS A 170 -3.86 9.95 4.76
C LYS A 170 -3.40 8.89 3.77
N ALA A 171 -2.76 9.31 2.67
CA ALA A 171 -2.40 8.42 1.57
C ALA A 171 -1.29 7.43 1.94
N PHE A 172 -0.34 7.84 2.80
CA PHE A 172 0.73 6.98 3.30
C PHE A 172 0.34 6.25 4.59
N HIS A 173 -0.91 6.34 5.03
CA HIS A 173 -1.34 5.55 6.17
C HIS A 173 -1.37 4.06 5.82
N ALA A 174 -1.39 3.20 6.84
CA ALA A 174 -1.43 1.74 6.68
C ALA A 174 -2.87 1.28 6.36
N ASN A 175 -3.45 1.80 5.28
CA ASN A 175 -4.84 1.59 4.90
C ASN A 175 -5.01 1.41 3.38
N SER A 176 -6.26 1.53 2.91
CA SER A 176 -6.66 1.43 1.51
C SER A 176 -6.97 2.79 0.86
N ASP A 177 -6.63 3.90 1.54
CA ASP A 177 -7.02 5.23 1.11
C ASP A 177 -6.33 5.62 -0.19
N ARG A 178 -7.03 6.48 -0.95
CA ARG A 178 -6.57 6.97 -2.23
C ARG A 178 -6.80 8.46 -2.27
N THR A 179 -5.79 9.19 -2.72
CA THR A 179 -5.92 10.63 -2.95
C THR A 179 -5.25 11.04 -4.25
N SER A 180 -5.62 12.22 -4.73
CA SER A 180 -4.91 12.90 -5.81
C SER A 180 -4.55 14.29 -5.31
N ILE A 181 -3.27 14.65 -5.45
CA ILE A 181 -2.74 15.93 -5.01
C ILE A 181 -2.47 16.76 -6.26
N THR A 182 -3.52 17.41 -6.74
CA THR A 182 -3.53 18.12 -8.04
C THR A 182 -2.44 19.17 -8.14
N LYS A 183 -2.17 19.92 -7.06
CA LYS A 183 -1.13 20.98 -7.02
C LYS A 183 0.29 20.45 -7.18
N LEU A 184 0.52 19.17 -6.85
CA LEU A 184 1.78 18.47 -7.10
C LEU A 184 1.74 17.57 -8.34
N LYS A 185 0.65 17.63 -9.13
CA LYS A 185 0.39 16.74 -10.28
C LYS A 185 0.45 15.24 -9.92
N ILE A 186 0.17 14.89 -8.66
CA ILE A 186 0.14 13.51 -8.19
C ILE A 186 -1.28 12.98 -8.36
N THR A 187 -1.43 11.87 -9.09
CA THR A 187 -2.71 11.20 -9.28
C THR A 187 -2.66 9.77 -8.75
N ASN A 188 -3.81 9.29 -8.24
CA ASN A 188 -3.99 7.93 -7.74
C ASN A 188 -2.94 7.50 -6.69
N LEU A 189 -2.54 8.40 -5.79
CA LEU A 189 -1.62 8.06 -4.71
C LEU A 189 -2.29 7.02 -3.78
N GLY A 190 -1.54 6.00 -3.36
CA GLY A 190 -2.05 4.87 -2.56
C GLY A 190 -2.75 3.76 -3.37
N ARG A 191 -2.97 3.95 -4.68
CA ARG A 191 -3.59 2.93 -5.54
C ARG A 191 -2.54 1.97 -6.11
N HIS A 192 -2.40 0.79 -5.50
CA HIS A 192 -1.49 -0.26 -5.98
C HIS A 192 -2.26 -1.40 -6.64
N GLN A 193 -2.60 -1.23 -7.93
CA GLN A 193 -3.34 -2.22 -8.71
C GLN A 193 -2.43 -3.08 -9.59
N ALA A 194 -2.68 -4.39 -9.59
CA ALA A 194 -2.12 -5.32 -10.54
C ALA A 194 -2.86 -5.28 -11.87
N GLY A 195 -2.25 -5.87 -12.90
CA GLY A 195 -2.82 -5.94 -14.24
C GLY A 195 -4.09 -6.80 -14.34
N LYS A 196 -4.61 -6.96 -15.56
CA LYS A 196 -5.86 -7.70 -15.84
C LYS A 196 -5.87 -9.11 -15.23
N ASN A 197 -4.71 -9.75 -15.17
CA ASN A 197 -4.51 -11.13 -14.71
C ASN A 197 -4.38 -11.27 -13.18
N GLY A 198 -4.53 -10.18 -12.42
CA GLY A 198 -4.40 -10.17 -10.97
C GLY A 198 -2.95 -10.05 -10.50
N ILE A 199 -2.77 -10.15 -9.19
CA ILE A 199 -1.46 -10.09 -8.55
C ILE A 199 -0.65 -11.35 -8.91
N THR A 200 0.53 -11.14 -9.48
CA THR A 200 1.53 -12.19 -9.69
C THR A 200 2.53 -12.18 -8.55
N LEU A 201 3.01 -13.38 -8.19
CA LEU A 201 3.98 -13.59 -7.12
C LEU A 201 5.22 -14.29 -7.67
N THR A 202 6.37 -14.07 -7.04
CA THR A 202 7.56 -14.88 -7.33
C THR A 202 7.55 -16.21 -6.58
N THR A 203 8.45 -17.11 -6.97
CA THR A 203 8.74 -18.35 -6.24
C THR A 203 9.16 -18.11 -4.79
N ASN A 204 9.77 -16.96 -4.50
CA ASN A 204 10.26 -16.60 -3.18
C ASN A 204 9.25 -15.80 -2.35
N ALA A 205 8.08 -15.48 -2.92
CA ALA A 205 7.03 -14.78 -2.19
C ALA A 205 6.66 -15.53 -0.91
N GLN A 206 6.46 -14.76 0.17
CA GLN A 206 6.10 -15.26 1.49
C GLN A 206 4.68 -14.83 1.83
N ILE A 207 3.86 -15.78 2.22
CA ILE A 207 2.55 -15.54 2.80
C ILE A 207 2.71 -15.58 4.31
N ILE A 208 2.29 -14.51 4.97
CA ILE A 208 2.44 -14.31 6.40
C ILE A 208 1.06 -14.38 7.04
N TYR A 209 0.84 -15.41 7.84
CA TYR A 209 -0.33 -15.57 8.69
C TYR A 209 0.02 -15.03 10.08
N GLN A 210 -0.74 -14.05 10.55
CA GLN A 210 -0.49 -13.37 11.82
C GLN A 210 -1.59 -13.70 12.83
N SER A 211 -1.25 -13.80 14.11
CA SER A 211 -2.23 -13.78 15.20
C SER A 211 -2.97 -12.44 15.23
N PRO A 212 -4.12 -12.33 15.95
CA PRO A 212 -4.83 -11.06 16.09
C PRO A 212 -3.94 -9.91 16.62
N THR A 213 -2.97 -10.22 17.48
CA THR A 213 -2.01 -9.25 18.04
C THR A 213 -0.81 -8.98 17.14
N GLY A 214 -0.60 -9.78 16.09
CA GLY A 214 0.61 -9.73 15.27
C GLY A 214 1.88 -10.27 15.96
N LEU A 215 1.79 -10.75 17.20
CA LEU A 215 2.95 -11.28 17.96
C LEU A 215 3.45 -12.63 17.43
N PHE A 216 2.54 -13.45 16.91
CA PHE A 216 2.89 -14.75 16.33
C PHE A 216 2.67 -14.73 14.83
N GLU A 217 3.69 -15.17 14.10
CA GLU A 217 3.65 -15.27 12.65
C GLU A 217 4.00 -16.67 12.17
N ARG A 218 3.22 -17.18 11.23
CA ARG A 218 3.61 -18.31 10.39
C ARG A 218 3.90 -17.80 8.98
N ARG A 219 5.11 -18.07 8.48
CA ARG A 219 5.54 -17.68 7.14
C ARG A 219 5.62 -18.90 6.24
N VAL A 220 5.01 -18.82 5.07
CA VAL A 220 4.99 -19.90 4.08
C VAL A 220 5.50 -19.37 2.75
N LYS A 221 6.59 -19.94 2.21
CA LYS A 221 7.10 -19.54 0.89
C LYS A 221 6.36 -20.28 -0.20
N ILE A 222 6.14 -19.62 -1.34
CA ILE A 222 5.47 -20.23 -2.49
C ILE A 222 6.20 -21.47 -3.01
N LYS A 223 7.55 -21.47 -3.01
CA LYS A 223 8.34 -22.62 -3.43
C LYS A 223 8.22 -23.86 -2.53
N ASP A 224 7.68 -23.71 -1.31
CA ASP A 224 7.52 -24.80 -0.34
C ASP A 224 6.10 -25.43 -0.42
N LEU A 225 5.29 -25.09 -1.44
CA LEU A 225 3.88 -25.51 -1.66
C LEU A 225 3.66 -26.40 -2.90
#